data_AF-A0A9X2LMZ3-F1
#
_entry.id   AF-A0A9X2LMZ3-F1
#
_cell.length_a   1.000
_cell.length_b   1.000
_cell.length_c   1.000
_cell.angle_alpha   90.00
_cell.angle_beta   90.00
_cell.angle_gamma   90.00
#
_symmetry.space_group_name_H-M   'P 1'
#
loop_
_entity.id
_entity.type
_entity.pdbx_description
1 polymer ?
#
loop_
_entity_poly.entity_id
_entity_poly.type
_entity_poly.pdbx_seq_one_letter_code
_entity_poly.pdbx_strand_id
1 'polypeptide(L)'
;MAVLVGEALGCETHLVIEKEKTSMGSVHRSMFREAMDADVYIDDLSGANPNVYLELGVRWALRDAVTVLVSPDIQDVRYNASASRVIRYGPVPEELKEAQRQITQAVVEGLRRPDRVDSPVREGSDYITVLRSHYEALAAENAGLRAQPGEDLLA
;
A
#
# COMPACT_ATOMS: atom_id res chain seq x y z
N MET A 1 13.50 -8.80 -7.63
CA MET A 1 12.05 -8.71 -7.34
C MET A 1 11.35 -7.74 -8.27
N ALA A 2 11.70 -6.44 -8.32
CA ALA A 2 10.99 -5.48 -9.18
C ALA A 2 10.96 -5.92 -10.65
N VAL A 3 12.10 -6.35 -11.20
CA VAL A 3 12.20 -6.97 -12.53
C VAL A 3 11.21 -8.13 -12.69
N LEU A 4 11.10 -9.04 -11.72
CA LEU A 4 10.18 -10.18 -11.79
C LEU A 4 8.71 -9.73 -11.80
N VAL A 5 8.38 -8.68 -11.04
CA VAL A 5 7.03 -8.09 -11.03
C VAL A 5 6.74 -7.41 -12.37
N GLY A 6 7.70 -6.64 -12.91
CA GLY A 6 7.55 -5.96 -14.20
C GLY A 6 7.41 -6.94 -15.36
N GLU A 7 8.21 -8.01 -15.37
CA GLU A 7 8.08 -9.11 -16.33
C GLU A 7 6.70 -9.79 -16.24
N ALA A 8 6.21 -10.06 -15.02
CA ALA A 8 4.92 -10.72 -14.82
C ALA A 8 3.71 -9.84 -15.17
N LEU A 9 3.85 -8.52 -15.10
CA LEU A 9 2.79 -7.55 -15.39
C LEU A 9 2.92 -6.90 -16.77
N GLY A 10 4.06 -7.04 -17.44
CA GLY A 10 4.33 -6.37 -18.71
C GLY A 10 4.44 -4.84 -18.58
N CYS A 11 4.90 -4.34 -17.42
CA CYS A 11 5.04 -2.90 -17.16
C CYS A 11 6.41 -2.54 -16.57
N GLU A 12 6.76 -1.27 -16.66
CA GLU A 12 7.94 -0.73 -16.00
C GLU A 12 7.70 -0.68 -14.48
N THR A 13 8.69 -1.13 -13.71
CA THR A 13 8.62 -1.17 -12.25
C THR A 13 9.82 -0.45 -11.64
N HIS A 14 9.54 0.41 -10.66
CA HIS A 14 10.55 1.17 -9.94
C HIS A 14 10.62 0.67 -8.49
N LEU A 15 11.81 0.20 -8.07
CA LEU A 15 12.06 -0.15 -6.67
C LEU A 15 12.66 1.06 -5.95
N VAL A 16 12.06 1.43 -4.83
CA VAL A 16 12.58 2.46 -3.92
C VAL A 16 12.83 1.82 -2.57
N ILE A 17 14.06 1.92 -2.07
CA ILE A 17 14.45 1.46 -0.73
C ILE A 17 14.58 2.70 0.16
N GLU A 18 13.77 2.77 1.23
CA GLU A 18 13.66 3.95 2.09
C GLU A 18 15.01 4.35 2.73
N LYS A 19 15.77 3.36 3.21
CA LYS A 19 17.08 3.54 3.85
C LYS A 19 18.16 4.18 2.95
N GLU A 20 18.00 4.18 1.62
CA GLU A 20 18.99 4.70 0.68
C GLU A 20 18.84 6.21 0.41
N LYS A 21 17.85 6.88 1.00
CA LYS A 21 17.62 8.31 0.80
C LYS A 21 18.54 9.17 1.67
N THR A 22 19.39 9.96 1.04
CA THR A 22 20.30 10.94 1.67
C THR A 22 19.69 12.34 1.80
N SER A 23 18.37 12.49 1.69
CA SER A 23 17.72 13.81 1.62
C SER A 23 17.86 14.60 2.93
N MET A 24 18.33 15.84 2.84
CA MET A 24 18.25 16.81 3.94
C MET A 24 16.79 17.27 4.11
N GLY A 25 16.13 16.81 5.17
CA GLY A 25 14.74 17.10 5.52
C GLY A 25 14.30 16.33 6.77
N SER A 26 13.07 16.54 7.24
CA SER A 26 12.53 15.70 8.31
C SER A 26 12.32 14.29 7.77
N VAL A 27 13.11 13.33 8.27
CA VAL A 27 13.05 11.90 7.92
C VAL A 27 11.61 11.36 7.98
N HIS A 28 10.83 11.84 8.96
CA HIS A 28 9.43 11.45 9.13
C HIS A 28 8.51 11.85 7.96
N ARG A 29 8.81 12.96 7.26
CA ARG A 29 7.96 13.46 6.17
C ARG A 29 8.15 12.65 4.88
N SER A 30 9.36 12.17 4.60
CA SER A 30 9.57 11.23 3.49
C SER A 30 8.92 9.90 3.82
N MET A 31 9.27 9.32 4.97
CA MET A 31 8.88 7.97 5.40
C MET A 31 7.37 7.68 5.26
N PHE A 32 6.50 8.53 5.80
CA PHE A 32 5.04 8.32 5.65
C PHE A 32 4.53 8.52 4.24
N ARG A 33 5.18 9.37 3.45
CA ARG A 33 4.76 9.65 2.07
C ARG A 33 4.85 8.40 1.22
N GLU A 34 5.89 7.58 1.38
CA GLU A 34 5.99 6.35 0.63
C GLU A 34 4.89 5.35 1.00
N ALA A 35 4.58 5.21 2.29
CA ALA A 35 3.46 4.37 2.75
C ALA A 35 2.10 4.83 2.17
N MET A 36 1.92 6.15 2.02
CA MET A 36 0.72 6.75 1.44
C MET A 36 0.63 6.59 -0.08
N ASP A 37 1.71 6.90 -0.80
CA ASP A 37 1.66 7.13 -2.24
C ASP A 37 1.99 5.87 -3.06
N ALA A 38 2.70 4.88 -2.50
CA ALA A 38 3.15 3.73 -3.27
C ALA A 38 2.00 2.85 -3.77
N ASP A 39 2.12 2.31 -4.98
CA ASP A 39 1.20 1.31 -5.53
C ASP A 39 1.29 0.00 -4.72
N VAL A 40 2.52 -0.39 -4.41
CA VAL A 40 2.87 -1.59 -3.63
C VAL A 40 3.78 -1.17 -2.49
N TYR A 41 3.44 -1.56 -1.27
CA TYR A 41 4.26 -1.28 -0.10
C TYR A 41 4.70 -2.60 0.55
N ILE A 42 6.01 -2.81 0.63
CA ILE A 42 6.61 -4.00 1.24
C ILE A 42 7.25 -3.56 2.55
N ASP A 43 6.79 -4.14 3.64
CA ASP A 43 7.19 -3.73 4.97
C ASP A 43 7.97 -4.82 5.71
N ASP A 44 9.18 -4.50 6.16
CA ASP A 44 10.07 -5.44 6.87
C ASP A 44 9.95 -5.25 8.38
N LEU A 45 9.27 -6.19 9.01
CA LEU A 45 8.92 -6.15 10.43
C LEU A 45 10.05 -6.66 11.35
N SER A 46 11.25 -6.92 10.80
CA SER A 46 12.40 -7.40 11.56
C SER A 46 12.78 -6.47 12.73
N GLY A 47 13.13 -7.08 13.87
CA GLY A 47 13.55 -6.36 15.07
C GLY A 47 12.45 -5.53 15.73
N ALA A 48 11.20 -5.71 15.31
CA ALA A 48 10.02 -5.05 15.82
C ALA A 48 10.15 -3.51 15.95
N ASN A 49 10.75 -2.86 14.94
CA ASN A 49 11.02 -1.43 14.93
C ASN A 49 9.70 -0.61 15.00
N PRO A 50 9.47 0.22 16.04
CA PRO A 50 8.21 0.93 16.21
C PRO A 50 7.89 1.93 15.08
N ASN A 51 8.90 2.47 14.39
CA ASN A 51 8.67 3.37 13.26
C ASN A 51 8.02 2.64 12.08
N VAL A 52 8.47 1.42 11.81
CA VAL A 52 7.93 0.56 10.77
C VAL A 52 6.45 0.27 11.03
N TYR A 53 6.08 -0.08 12.26
CA TYR A 53 4.67 -0.30 12.60
C TYR A 53 3.81 0.97 12.47
N LEU A 54 4.39 2.15 12.65
CA LEU A 54 3.70 3.40 12.43
C LEU A 54 3.45 3.64 10.93
N GLU A 55 4.43 3.33 10.07
CA GLU A 55 4.26 3.35 8.61
C GLU A 55 3.21 2.35 8.15
N LEU A 56 3.24 1.11 8.68
CA LEU A 56 2.23 0.10 8.41
C LEU A 56 0.83 0.58 8.78
N GLY A 57 0.70 1.22 9.94
CA GLY A 57 -0.57 1.84 10.37
C GLY A 57 -1.04 2.91 9.39
N VAL A 58 -0.15 3.78 8.91
CA VAL A 58 -0.46 4.79 7.90
C VAL A 58 -0.89 4.14 6.57
N ARG A 59 -0.15 3.11 6.12
CA ARG A 59 -0.46 2.35 4.92
C ARG A 59 -1.87 1.76 5.00
N TRP A 60 -2.16 1.03 6.08
CA TRP A 60 -3.45 0.40 6.29
C TRP A 60 -4.58 1.42 6.44
N ALA A 61 -4.36 2.55 7.09
CA ALA A 61 -5.40 3.56 7.22
C ALA A 61 -5.78 4.20 5.87
N LEU A 62 -4.85 4.31 4.93
CA LEU A 62 -5.02 5.14 3.73
C LEU A 62 -5.14 4.35 2.43
N ARG A 63 -4.77 3.06 2.41
CA ARG A 63 -4.67 2.26 1.19
C ARG A 63 -5.33 0.89 1.41
N ASP A 64 -6.10 0.45 0.40
CA ASP A 64 -6.81 -0.83 0.46
C ASP A 64 -5.84 -1.99 0.26
N ALA A 65 -4.94 -1.82 -0.70
CA ALA A 65 -3.92 -2.75 -1.16
C ALA A 65 -2.89 -1.95 -2.00
N VAL A 66 -1.72 -2.48 -2.40
CA VAL A 66 -1.16 -3.79 -2.06
C VAL A 66 -0.11 -3.64 -0.96
N THR A 67 -0.27 -4.36 0.15
CA THR A 67 0.61 -4.33 1.32
C THR A 67 1.18 -5.73 1.57
N VAL A 68 2.50 -5.86 1.56
CA VAL A 68 3.19 -7.14 1.76
C VAL A 68 4.08 -7.06 2.99
N LEU A 69 3.84 -7.92 3.97
CA LEU A 69 4.64 -7.98 5.19
C LEU A 69 5.71 -9.04 5.07
N VAL A 70 6.94 -8.71 5.46
CA VAL A 70 8.06 -9.65 5.49
C VAL A 70 8.73 -9.64 6.86
N SER A 71 9.25 -10.79 7.29
CA SER A 71 10.07 -10.88 8.51
C SER A 71 10.96 -12.12 8.48
N PRO A 72 12.18 -12.10 9.03
CA PRO A 72 12.98 -13.30 9.19
C PRO A 72 12.44 -14.22 10.30
N ASP A 73 11.78 -13.62 11.30
CA ASP A 73 11.16 -14.31 12.43
C ASP A 73 9.71 -13.83 12.62
N ILE A 74 8.75 -14.71 12.32
CA ILE A 74 7.32 -14.41 12.46
C ILE A 74 6.94 -14.27 13.94
N GLN A 75 7.68 -14.89 14.87
CA GLN A 75 7.38 -14.82 16.30
C GLN A 75 7.66 -13.45 16.91
N ASP A 76 8.53 -12.64 16.28
CA ASP A 76 8.83 -11.28 16.72
C ASP A 76 7.81 -10.23 16.21
N VAL A 77 6.92 -10.64 15.29
CA VAL A 77 5.88 -9.76 14.74
C VAL A 77 4.85 -9.40 15.80
N ARG A 78 4.54 -8.11 15.93
CA ARG A 78 3.57 -7.62 16.93
C ARG A 78 2.15 -8.05 16.59
N TYR A 79 1.36 -8.29 17.63
CA TYR A 79 0.05 -8.95 17.60
C TYR A 79 -0.90 -8.50 16.48
N ASN A 80 -1.08 -7.20 16.26
CA ASN A 80 -2.00 -6.73 15.21
C ASN A 80 -1.50 -7.08 13.79
N ALA A 81 -0.18 -7.07 13.58
CA ALA A 81 0.40 -7.43 12.28
C ALA A 81 0.55 -8.93 12.07
N SER A 82 0.62 -9.73 13.14
CA SER A 82 0.72 -11.18 13.02
C SER A 82 -0.59 -11.84 12.57
N ALA A 83 -1.72 -11.13 12.64
CA ALA A 83 -3.00 -11.57 12.05
C ALA A 83 -3.00 -11.52 10.52
N SER A 84 -2.11 -10.72 9.91
CA SER A 84 -1.94 -10.61 8.47
C SER A 84 -0.92 -11.63 7.96
N ARG A 85 -0.95 -11.95 6.66
CA ARG A 85 0.03 -12.84 6.05
C ARG A 85 1.43 -12.20 6.05
N VAL A 86 2.35 -12.79 6.80
CA VAL A 86 3.77 -12.41 6.80
C VAL A 86 4.59 -13.43 6.01
N ILE A 87 5.35 -12.96 5.02
CA ILE A 87 6.26 -13.79 4.23
C ILE A 87 7.59 -13.90 4.97
N ARG A 88 7.98 -15.14 5.30
CA ARG A 88 9.26 -15.39 5.93
C ARG A 88 10.40 -15.34 4.92
N TYR A 89 11.51 -14.69 5.28
CA TYR A 89 12.78 -14.82 4.58
C TYR A 89 13.87 -15.36 5.52
N GLY A 90 14.98 -15.82 4.96
CA GLY A 90 16.09 -16.34 5.76
C GLY A 90 17.43 -16.20 5.05
N PRO A 91 18.54 -16.48 5.75
CA PRO A 91 19.88 -16.22 5.24
C PRO A 91 20.33 -17.20 4.16
N VAL A 92 19.63 -18.33 3.98
CA VAL A 92 19.98 -19.34 2.98
C VAL A 92 19.47 -18.91 1.60
N PRO A 93 20.27 -19.07 0.51
CA PRO A 93 19.87 -18.61 -0.83
C PRO A 93 18.51 -19.15 -1.30
N GLU A 94 18.20 -20.39 -0.96
CA GLU A 94 16.95 -21.06 -1.30
C GLU A 94 15.74 -20.44 -0.58
N GLU A 95 15.90 -20.04 0.67
CA GLU A 95 14.89 -19.32 1.46
C GLU A 95 14.66 -17.93 0.88
N LEU A 96 15.72 -17.22 0.50
CA LEU A 96 15.60 -15.91 -0.14
C LEU A 96 14.91 -15.98 -1.50
N LYS A 97 15.24 -16.99 -2.32
CA LYS A 97 14.57 -17.23 -3.61
C LYS A 97 13.08 -17.54 -3.41
N GLU A 98 12.74 -18.31 -2.39
CA GLU A 98 11.34 -18.60 -2.05
C GLU A 98 10.60 -17.34 -1.60
N ALA A 99 11.18 -16.54 -0.71
CA ALA A 99 10.61 -15.27 -0.29
C ALA A 99 10.37 -14.34 -1.50
N GLN A 100 11.35 -14.23 -2.41
CA GLN A 100 11.20 -13.43 -3.64
C GLN A 100 10.04 -13.93 -4.52
N ARG A 101 9.86 -15.25 -4.67
CA ARG A 101 8.72 -15.83 -5.39
C ARG A 101 7.40 -15.48 -4.71
N GLN A 102 7.30 -15.69 -3.40
CA GLN A 102 6.08 -15.41 -2.64
C GLN A 102 5.70 -13.93 -2.68
N ILE A 103 6.68 -13.03 -2.53
CA ILE A 103 6.48 -11.58 -2.63
C ILE A 103 5.98 -11.23 -4.03
N THR A 104 6.66 -11.72 -5.08
CA THR A 104 6.26 -11.45 -6.47
C THR A 104 4.83 -11.91 -6.74
N GLN A 105 4.47 -13.12 -6.28
CA GLN A 105 3.12 -13.64 -6.41
C GLN A 105 2.09 -12.78 -5.66
N ALA A 106 2.36 -12.43 -4.40
CA ALA A 106 1.46 -11.59 -3.61
C ALA A 106 1.22 -10.22 -4.26
N VAL A 107 2.29 -9.59 -4.78
CA VAL A 107 2.20 -8.32 -5.49
C VAL A 107 1.37 -8.43 -6.77
N VAL A 108 1.66 -9.43 -7.60
CA VAL A 108 0.94 -9.64 -8.87
C VAL A 108 -0.53 -9.95 -8.62
N GLU A 109 -0.85 -10.78 -7.63
CA GLU A 109 -2.23 -11.10 -7.26
C GLU A 109 -2.98 -9.88 -6.74
N GLY A 110 -2.35 -9.08 -5.87
CA GLY A 110 -2.94 -7.86 -5.34
C GLY A 110 -3.22 -6.83 -6.43
N LEU A 111 -2.27 -6.60 -7.33
CA LEU A 111 -2.43 -5.63 -8.42
C LEU A 111 -3.47 -6.09 -9.47
N ARG A 112 -3.64 -7.40 -9.67
CA ARG A 112 -4.68 -7.95 -10.57
C ARG A 112 -6.09 -7.97 -9.97
N ARG A 113 -6.23 -7.75 -8.66
CA ARG A 113 -7.52 -7.75 -7.94
C ARG A 113 -7.65 -6.45 -7.13
N PRO A 114 -7.83 -5.29 -7.80
CA PRO A 114 -7.88 -3.99 -7.13
C PRO A 114 -9.10 -3.81 -6.22
N ASP A 115 -10.09 -4.70 -6.31
CA ASP A 115 -11.26 -4.79 -5.44
C ASP A 115 -10.96 -5.47 -4.09
N ARG A 116 -9.83 -6.17 -3.97
CA ARG A 116 -9.44 -6.83 -2.73
C ARG A 116 -8.79 -5.84 -1.78
N VAL A 117 -9.27 -5.81 -0.55
CA VAL A 117 -8.68 -5.07 0.57
C VAL A 117 -7.77 -6.01 1.37
N ASP A 118 -6.52 -5.62 1.60
CA ASP A 118 -5.55 -6.27 2.49
C ASP A 118 -5.30 -5.51 3.79
N SER A 119 -5.84 -4.30 3.90
CA SER A 119 -5.82 -3.51 5.12
C SER A 119 -6.86 -3.99 6.14
N PRO A 120 -6.45 -4.42 7.36
CA PRO A 120 -7.39 -4.80 8.42
C PRO A 120 -8.18 -3.61 8.99
N VAL A 121 -7.81 -2.38 8.65
CA VAL A 121 -8.51 -1.15 9.09
C VAL A 121 -9.56 -0.72 8.07
N ARG A 122 -9.42 -1.15 6.80
CA ARG A 122 -10.34 -0.80 5.71
C ARG A 122 -11.22 -1.96 5.27
N GLU A 123 -10.86 -3.19 5.60
CA GLU A 123 -11.69 -4.36 5.31
C GLU A 123 -13.07 -4.19 5.95
N GLY A 124 -14.13 -4.24 5.13
CA GLY A 124 -15.51 -4.05 5.58
C GLY A 124 -15.89 -2.61 5.96
N SER A 125 -15.02 -1.63 5.69
CA SER A 125 -15.29 -0.21 5.96
C SER A 125 -15.90 0.48 4.74
N ASP A 126 -16.94 1.28 4.97
CA ASP A 126 -17.51 2.18 3.94
C ASP A 126 -16.65 3.45 3.73
N TYR A 127 -15.64 3.67 4.56
CA TYR A 127 -14.76 4.83 4.46
C TYR A 127 -13.70 4.63 3.37
N ILE A 128 -13.64 5.58 2.46
CA ILE A 128 -12.61 5.67 1.43
C ILE A 128 -11.66 6.83 1.70
N THR A 129 -10.41 6.66 1.30
CA THR A 129 -9.43 7.75 1.26
C THR A 129 -9.45 8.37 -0.11
N VAL A 130 -9.69 9.68 -0.18
CA VAL A 130 -9.61 10.47 -1.41
C VAL A 130 -8.71 11.68 -1.20
N LEU A 131 -8.01 12.10 -2.25
CA LEU A 131 -7.26 13.35 -2.20
C LEU A 131 -8.23 14.52 -1.97
N ARG A 132 -7.86 15.42 -1.05
CA ARG A 132 -8.66 16.62 -0.74
C ARG A 132 -9.03 17.41 -1.99
N SER A 133 -8.06 17.63 -2.89
CA SER A 133 -8.28 18.35 -4.14
C SER A 133 -9.28 17.67 -5.06
N HIS A 134 -9.27 16.33 -5.11
CA HIS A 134 -10.23 15.56 -5.87
C HIS A 134 -11.64 15.69 -5.28
N TYR A 135 -11.77 15.56 -3.96
CA TYR A 135 -13.05 15.77 -3.27
C TYR A 135 -13.62 17.18 -3.49
N GLU A 136 -12.78 18.22 -3.35
CA GLU A 136 -13.19 19.60 -3.55
C GLU A 136 -13.63 19.87 -5.00
N ALA A 137 -12.94 19.29 -5.99
CA ALA A 137 -13.33 19.38 -7.39
C ALA A 137 -14.70 18.73 -7.66
N LEU A 138 -14.91 17.51 -7.16
CA LEU A 138 -16.21 16.83 -7.27
C LEU A 138 -17.33 17.60 -6.55
N ALA A 139 -17.04 18.18 -5.39
CA ALA A 139 -18.02 18.97 -4.64
C ALA A 139 -18.44 20.22 -5.41
N ALA A 140 -17.48 20.93 -6.02
CA ALA A 140 -17.74 22.09 -6.85
C ALA A 140 -18.56 21.74 -8.11
N GLU A 141 -18.20 20.66 -8.80
CA GLU A 141 -18.94 20.16 -9.97
C GLU A 141 -20.39 19.80 -9.62
N ASN A 142 -20.60 19.04 -8.54
CA ASN A 142 -21.93 18.67 -8.08
C ASN A 142 -22.79 19.89 -7.70
N ALA A 143 -22.19 20.91 -7.08
CA ALA A 143 -22.89 22.15 -6.77
C ALA A 143 -23.32 22.88 -8.06
N GLY A 144 -22.47 22.91 -9.09
CA GLY A 144 -22.78 23.47 -10.39
C GLY A 144 -23.92 22.72 -11.09
N LEU A 145 -23.88 21.39 -11.11
CA LEU A 145 -24.92 20.55 -11.73
C LEU A 145 -26.28 20.73 -11.03
N ARG A 146 -26.30 20.78 -9.69
CA ARG A 146 -27.54 21.00 -8.92
C ARG A 146 -28.14 22.40 -9.12
N ALA A 147 -27.34 23.37 -9.53
CA ALA A 147 -27.79 24.73 -9.81
C ALA A 147 -28.35 24.91 -11.24
N GLN A 148 -28.19 23.91 -12.11
CA GLN A 148 -28.83 23.93 -13.42
C GLN A 148 -30.33 23.70 -13.26
N PRO A 149 -31.19 24.59 -13.79
CA PRO A 149 -32.62 24.32 -13.85
C PRO A 149 -32.82 23.01 -14.61
N GLY A 150 -33.56 22.06 -14.04
CA GLY A 150 -33.99 20.90 -14.81
C GLY A 150 -34.68 21.42 -16.06
N GLU A 151 -34.19 21.07 -17.24
CA GLU A 151 -34.98 21.25 -18.44
C GLU A 151 -36.28 20.48 -18.18
N ASP A 152 -37.37 21.23 -18.01
CA ASP A 152 -38.74 20.74 -18.07
C ASP A 152 -38.92 20.07 -19.44
N LEU A 153 -38.46 18.81 -19.56
CA LEU A 153 -38.81 17.89 -20.62
C LEU A 153 -40.21 17.35 -20.35
N LEU A 154 -41.19 18.26 -20.29
CA LEU A 154 -42.61 18.00 -20.40
C LEU A 154 -43.20 19.08 -21.31
N ALA A 155 -42.86 18.97 -22.59
CA ALA A 155 -43.62 19.56 -23.70
C ALA A 155 -44.56 18.49 -24.27
#